data_AF-A0A381T8P8-F1
#
_entry.id   AF-A0A381T8P8-F1
#
_cell.length_a   1.000
_cell.length_b   1.000
_cell.length_c   1.000
_cell.angle_alpha   90.00
_cell.angle_beta   90.00
_cell.angle_gamma   90.00
#
_symmetry.space_group_name_H-M   'P 1'
#
loop_
_entity.id
_entity.type
_entity.pdbx_description
1 polymer ?
#
loop_
_entity_poly.entity_id
_entity_poly.type
_entity_poly.pdbx_seq_one_letter_code
_entity_poly.pdbx_strand_id
1 'polypeptide(L)'
;MIKYFLIVHHLLFIFGMYYITTTFGFIYCIVPLFFSYLGLYVIAHKGYHMNFSHKKYKDTISNKILSIICVIFTGWATSPLGYALAHRLHHKYSDTEKDPHSPKYLNFYNLALGNWKKMRPEPALIKDFVASSFQKNLYKNRIYYHLMFVIIFLIITPFIISPIVVHFFWATNLVNYLSHYNGVLRNCPELFPIYPWGWRHKDHHYESIAI
;
A
#
# COMPACT_ATOMS: atom_id res chain seq x y z
N MET A 1 -1.89 -3.83 -15.69
CA MET A 1 -2.35 -4.91 -14.80
C MET A 1 -2.92 -4.39 -13.47
N ILE A 2 -2.27 -3.42 -12.79
CA ILE A 2 -2.77 -2.81 -11.54
C ILE A 2 -4.14 -2.13 -11.73
N LYS A 3 -4.35 -1.39 -12.83
CA LYS A 3 -5.64 -0.75 -13.14
C LYS A 3 -6.84 -1.70 -13.06
N TYR A 4 -6.74 -2.90 -13.62
CA TYR A 4 -7.84 -3.87 -13.64
C TYR A 4 -8.11 -4.44 -12.25
N PHE A 5 -7.03 -4.70 -11.49
CA PHE A 5 -7.12 -5.11 -10.10
C PHE A 5 -7.84 -4.07 -9.24
N LEU A 6 -7.51 -2.79 -9.40
CA LEU A 6 -8.21 -1.72 -8.69
C LEU A 6 -9.67 -1.66 -9.11
N ILE A 7 -9.98 -1.69 -10.41
CA ILE A 7 -11.37 -1.67 -10.91
C ILE A 7 -12.18 -2.82 -10.30
N VAL A 8 -11.66 -4.05 -10.32
CA VAL A 8 -12.34 -5.22 -9.74
C VAL A 8 -12.61 -5.01 -8.25
N HIS A 9 -11.63 -4.54 -7.47
CA HIS A 9 -11.85 -4.30 -6.04
C HIS A 9 -12.82 -3.15 -5.76
N HIS A 10 -12.90 -2.11 -6.61
CA HIS A 10 -13.92 -1.08 -6.48
C HIS A 10 -15.32 -1.63 -6.72
N LEU A 11 -15.49 -2.43 -7.78
CA LEU A 11 -16.77 -3.06 -8.08
C LEU A 11 -17.19 -4.01 -6.95
N LEU A 12 -16.28 -4.85 -6.46
CA LEU A 12 -16.54 -5.74 -5.33
C LEU A 12 -16.84 -4.97 -4.04
N PHE A 13 -16.18 -3.83 -3.81
CA PHE A 13 -16.47 -2.99 -2.66
C PHE A 13 -17.87 -2.38 -2.76
N ILE A 14 -18.21 -1.74 -3.88
CA ILE A 14 -19.54 -1.14 -4.10
C ILE A 14 -20.64 -2.20 -4.00
N PHE A 15 -20.47 -3.33 -4.69
CA PHE A 15 -21.41 -4.45 -4.63
C PHE A 15 -21.53 -5.01 -3.22
N GLY A 16 -20.43 -5.10 -2.48
CA GLY A 16 -20.45 -5.54 -1.08
C GLY A 16 -21.19 -4.61 -0.15
N MET A 17 -20.99 -3.30 -0.28
CA MET A 17 -21.71 -2.31 0.51
C MET A 17 -23.21 -2.33 0.18
N TYR A 18 -23.55 -2.47 -1.10
CA TYR A 18 -24.94 -2.65 -1.54
C TYR A 18 -25.55 -3.91 -0.93
N TYR A 19 -24.90 -5.07 -1.08
CA TYR A 19 -25.36 -6.35 -0.54
C TYR A 19 -25.57 -6.29 0.98
N ILE A 20 -24.57 -5.78 1.74
CA ILE A 20 -24.67 -5.65 3.19
C ILE A 20 -25.84 -4.75 3.57
N THR A 21 -26.01 -3.63 2.88
CA THR A 21 -27.12 -2.69 3.12
C THR A 21 -28.47 -3.34 2.86
N THR A 22 -28.63 -4.08 1.75
CA THR A 22 -29.91 -4.69 1.37
C THR A 22 -30.25 -5.95 2.18
N THR A 23 -29.26 -6.68 2.68
CA THR A 23 -29.46 -7.97 3.37
C THR A 23 -29.46 -7.83 4.88
N PHE A 24 -28.57 -7.01 5.45
CA PHE A 24 -28.41 -6.87 6.90
C PHE A 24 -28.81 -5.48 7.40
N GLY A 25 -28.84 -4.48 6.53
CA GLY A 25 -29.14 -3.09 6.86
C GLY A 25 -27.89 -2.21 6.87
N PHE A 26 -28.08 -0.91 6.64
CA PHE A 26 -27.00 0.06 6.46
C PHE A 26 -25.98 0.08 7.61
N ILE A 27 -26.42 -0.09 8.86
CA ILE A 27 -25.52 -0.03 10.03
C ILE A 27 -24.39 -1.06 9.97
N TYR A 28 -24.60 -2.22 9.33
CA TYR A 28 -23.60 -3.27 9.21
C TYR A 28 -22.45 -2.93 8.25
N CYS A 29 -22.59 -1.87 7.45
CA CYS A 29 -21.49 -1.30 6.67
C CYS A 29 -20.32 -0.82 7.54
N ILE A 30 -20.55 -0.59 8.85
CA ILE A 30 -19.48 -0.21 9.78
C ILE A 30 -18.38 -1.27 9.88
N VAL A 31 -18.71 -2.56 9.71
CA VAL A 31 -17.76 -3.67 9.86
C VAL A 31 -16.66 -3.64 8.78
N PRO A 32 -16.97 -3.70 7.46
CA PRO A 32 -15.93 -3.61 6.43
C PRO A 32 -15.19 -2.28 6.46
N LEU A 33 -15.85 -1.17 6.83
CA LEU A 33 -15.20 0.14 6.97
C LEU A 33 -14.20 0.16 8.12
N PHE A 34 -14.56 -0.37 9.29
CA PHE A 34 -13.66 -0.52 10.44
C PHE A 34 -12.43 -1.37 10.08
N PHE A 35 -12.64 -2.53 9.44
CA PHE A 35 -11.54 -3.37 8.99
C PHE A 35 -10.69 -2.72 7.91
N SER A 36 -11.25 -1.84 7.07
CA SER A 36 -10.46 -1.04 6.12
C SER A 36 -9.47 -0.10 6.84
N TYR A 37 -9.88 0.56 7.92
CA TYR A 37 -9.01 1.41 8.74
C TYR A 37 -7.94 0.59 9.47
N LEU A 38 -8.33 -0.54 10.06
CA LEU A 38 -7.39 -1.44 10.71
C LEU A 38 -6.37 -2.00 9.70
N GLY A 39 -6.84 -2.37 8.51
CA GLY A 39 -6.01 -2.80 7.39
C GLY A 39 -5.02 -1.72 6.98
N LEU A 40 -5.46 -0.46 6.85
CA LEU A 40 -4.58 0.66 6.56
C LEU A 40 -3.48 0.83 7.63
N TYR A 41 -3.81 0.68 8.91
CA TYR A 41 -2.82 0.71 9.99
C TYR A 41 -1.80 -0.42 9.89
N VAL A 42 -2.26 -1.66 9.78
CA VAL A 42 -1.40 -2.85 9.82
C VAL A 42 -0.57 -2.95 8.55
N ILE A 43 -1.18 -2.76 7.38
CA ILE A 43 -0.57 -2.99 6.07
C ILE A 43 0.22 -1.77 5.62
N ALA A 44 -0.41 -0.59 5.52
CA ALA A 44 0.28 0.60 5.01
C ALA A 44 1.27 1.14 6.03
N HIS A 45 0.79 1.47 7.24
CA HIS A 45 1.63 2.16 8.21
C HIS A 45 2.64 1.22 8.89
N LYS A 46 2.21 0.14 9.55
CA LYS A 46 3.13 -0.75 10.28
C LYS A 46 3.94 -1.65 9.35
N GLY A 47 3.31 -2.26 8.36
CA GLY A 47 3.95 -3.14 7.39
C GLY A 47 4.86 -2.39 6.43
N TYR A 48 4.26 -1.85 5.38
CA TYR A 48 4.97 -1.26 4.26
C TYR A 48 5.85 -0.07 4.62
N HIS A 49 5.29 0.91 5.32
CA HIS A 49 5.99 2.14 5.65
C HIS A 49 7.04 1.92 6.76
N MET A 50 6.60 1.68 8.00
CA MET A 50 7.50 1.67 9.16
C MET A 50 8.44 0.47 9.18
N ASN A 51 7.95 -0.74 8.85
CA ASN A 51 8.75 -1.95 9.03
C ASN A 51 9.57 -2.31 7.79
N PHE A 52 8.99 -2.24 6.60
CA PHE A 52 9.66 -2.67 5.37
C PHE A 52 10.46 -1.57 4.69
N SER A 53 10.04 -0.31 4.79
CA SER A 53 10.74 0.79 4.11
C SER A 53 11.76 1.48 5.00
N HIS A 54 11.39 1.82 6.24
CA HIS A 54 12.23 2.59 7.16
C HIS A 54 13.19 1.77 8.04
N LYS A 55 12.96 0.47 8.19
CA LYS A 55 13.87 -0.41 8.94
C LYS A 55 14.63 -1.33 8.00
N LYS A 56 15.80 -1.78 8.44
CA LYS A 56 16.49 -2.91 7.83
C LYS A 56 15.66 -4.17 8.05
N TYR A 57 15.19 -4.78 6.97
CA TYR A 57 14.44 -6.02 7.00
C TYR A 57 15.25 -7.14 7.66
N LYS A 58 14.57 -7.94 8.49
CA LYS A 58 15.11 -9.13 9.16
C LYS A 58 14.15 -10.29 8.93
N ASP A 59 14.67 -11.50 8.69
CA ASP A 59 13.87 -12.71 8.43
C ASP A 59 13.26 -13.34 9.70
N THR A 60 12.71 -12.52 10.58
CA THR A 60 11.99 -12.98 11.77
C THR A 60 10.62 -13.56 11.41
N ILE A 61 10.08 -14.45 12.25
CA ILE A 61 8.73 -15.00 12.06
C ILE A 61 7.69 -13.88 11.98
N SER A 62 7.79 -12.86 12.84
CA SER A 62 6.89 -11.70 12.82
C SER A 62 6.92 -10.97 11.48
N ASN A 63 8.11 -10.74 10.90
CA ASN A 63 8.22 -10.10 9.59
C ASN A 63 7.69 -10.97 8.45
N LYS A 64 7.84 -12.29 8.54
CA LYS A 64 7.26 -13.22 7.56
C LYS A 64 5.73 -13.21 7.60
N ILE A 65 5.14 -13.26 8.80
CA ILE A 65 3.68 -13.16 8.99
C ILE A 65 3.17 -11.82 8.43
N LEU A 66 3.79 -10.70 8.81
CA LEU A 66 3.41 -9.38 8.33
C LEU A 66 3.56 -9.25 6.80
N SER A 67 4.58 -9.89 6.22
CA SER A 67 4.79 -9.92 4.77
C SER A 67 3.69 -10.69 4.04
N ILE A 68 3.26 -11.83 4.59
CA ILE A 68 2.13 -12.60 4.05
C ILE A 68 0.85 -11.78 4.15
N ILE A 69 0.56 -11.19 5.32
CA ILE A 69 -0.60 -10.31 5.50
C ILE A 69 -0.61 -9.21 4.43
N CYS A 70 0.50 -8.51 4.21
CA CYS A 70 0.57 -7.48 3.18
C CYS A 70 0.24 -8.04 1.78
N VAL A 71 0.84 -9.17 1.40
CA VAL A 71 0.60 -9.81 0.09
C VAL A 71 -0.82 -10.33 -0.09
N ILE A 72 -1.49 -10.77 0.98
CA ILE A 72 -2.90 -11.17 0.93
C ILE A 72 -3.76 -10.04 0.37
N PHE A 73 -3.52 -8.79 0.78
CA PHE A 73 -4.34 -7.66 0.35
C PHE A 73 -3.81 -6.98 -0.91
N THR A 74 -2.49 -6.85 -1.08
CA THR A 74 -1.93 -6.00 -2.14
C THR A 74 -1.06 -6.76 -3.15
N GLY A 75 -0.93 -8.08 -3.01
CA GLY A 75 0.02 -8.92 -3.75
C GLY A 75 -0.09 -8.83 -5.27
N TRP A 76 -1.27 -8.48 -5.80
CA TRP A 76 -1.42 -8.23 -7.24
C TRP A 76 -0.62 -7.01 -7.72
N ALA A 77 -0.54 -5.98 -6.89
CA ALA A 77 0.02 -4.70 -7.24
C ALA A 77 1.43 -4.48 -6.69
N THR A 78 1.71 -4.94 -5.48
CA THR A 78 3.03 -4.77 -4.86
C THR A 78 3.38 -5.93 -3.89
N SER A 79 4.59 -5.90 -3.36
CA SER A 79 5.06 -6.81 -2.30
C SER A 79 5.92 -6.02 -1.30
N PRO A 80 6.26 -6.59 -0.12
CA PRO A 80 7.16 -5.94 0.83
C PRO A 80 8.44 -5.41 0.19
N LEU A 81 9.11 -6.23 -0.61
CA LEU A 81 10.30 -5.84 -1.37
C LEU A 81 10.00 -4.72 -2.38
N GLY A 82 8.93 -4.86 -3.18
CA GLY A 82 8.57 -3.89 -4.21
C GLY A 82 8.21 -2.51 -3.65
N TYR A 83 7.43 -2.49 -2.58
CA TYR A 83 7.06 -1.25 -1.89
C TYR A 83 8.26 -0.61 -1.21
N ALA A 84 9.08 -1.39 -0.49
CA ALA A 84 10.29 -0.90 0.16
C ALA A 84 11.25 -0.25 -0.86
N LEU A 85 11.42 -0.86 -2.03
CA LEU A 85 12.22 -0.28 -3.10
C LEU A 85 11.65 1.07 -3.56
N ALA A 86 10.35 1.13 -3.86
CA ALA A 86 9.70 2.34 -4.34
C ALA A 86 9.81 3.48 -3.31
N HIS A 87 9.51 3.18 -2.05
CA HIS A 87 9.53 4.13 -0.95
C HIS A 87 10.94 4.66 -0.66
N ARG A 88 11.95 3.77 -0.66
CA ARG A 88 13.36 4.16 -0.46
C ARG A 88 13.89 4.98 -1.63
N LEU A 89 13.50 4.66 -2.88
CA LEU A 89 13.81 5.50 -4.04
C LEU A 89 13.17 6.88 -3.93
N HIS A 90 11.92 6.95 -3.49
CA HIS A 90 11.20 8.20 -3.26
C HIS A 90 11.88 9.08 -2.22
N HIS A 91 12.28 8.55 -1.06
CA HIS A 91 13.06 9.34 -0.09
C HIS A 91 14.39 9.82 -0.66
N LYS A 92 15.12 8.95 -1.36
CA LYS A 92 16.44 9.29 -1.91
C LYS A 92 16.38 10.35 -3.02
N TYR A 93 15.32 10.33 -3.81
CA TYR A 93 15.19 11.13 -5.04
C TYR A 93 13.98 12.04 -5.05
N SER A 94 13.42 12.33 -3.87
CA SER A 94 12.15 13.03 -3.70
C SER A 94 12.07 14.27 -4.58
N ASP A 95 10.96 14.42 -5.30
CA ASP A 95 10.67 15.56 -6.18
C ASP A 95 11.67 15.79 -7.33
N THR A 96 12.51 14.80 -7.64
CA THR A 96 13.37 14.74 -8.83
C THR A 96 12.82 13.78 -9.87
N GLU A 97 13.35 13.83 -11.10
CA GLU A 97 12.91 12.92 -12.16
C GLU A 97 13.15 11.43 -11.88
N LYS A 98 14.08 11.13 -10.95
CA LYS A 98 14.46 9.78 -10.53
C LYS A 98 13.49 9.17 -9.51
N ASP A 99 12.60 9.98 -8.91
CA ASP A 99 11.51 9.47 -8.08
C ASP A 99 10.50 8.73 -8.96
N PRO A 100 10.21 7.43 -8.69
CA PRO A 100 9.31 6.64 -9.49
C PRO A 100 7.86 7.15 -9.48
N HIS A 101 7.44 7.85 -8.43
CA HIS A 101 6.06 8.29 -8.22
C HIS A 101 5.94 9.75 -7.76
N SER A 102 6.87 10.62 -8.14
CA SER A 102 6.77 12.05 -7.82
C SER A 102 5.56 12.71 -8.52
N PRO A 103 4.68 13.40 -7.77
CA PRO A 103 3.57 14.19 -8.33
C PRO A 103 4.00 15.38 -9.19
N LYS A 104 5.26 15.81 -9.08
CA LYS A 104 5.83 16.85 -9.95
C LYS A 104 5.92 16.41 -11.42
N TYR A 105 6.12 15.11 -11.66
CA TYR A 105 6.34 14.55 -13.00
C TYR A 105 5.28 13.54 -13.42
N LEU A 106 4.31 13.23 -12.56
CA LEU A 106 3.20 12.33 -12.84
C LEU A 106 1.89 12.98 -12.41
N ASN A 107 0.93 12.99 -13.34
CA ASN A 107 -0.42 13.40 -13.00
C ASN A 107 -1.08 12.42 -12.01
N PHE A 108 -2.13 12.90 -11.35
CA PHE A 108 -2.85 12.13 -10.34
C PHE A 108 -3.40 10.80 -10.88
N TYR A 109 -3.92 10.80 -12.11
CA TYR A 109 -4.49 9.61 -12.73
C TYR A 109 -3.47 8.47 -12.86
N ASN A 110 -2.25 8.79 -13.30
CA ASN A 110 -1.17 7.81 -13.41
C ASN A 110 -0.72 7.32 -12.04
N LEU A 111 -0.67 8.19 -11.03
CA LEU A 111 -0.36 7.79 -9.65
C LEU A 111 -1.42 6.85 -9.10
N ALA A 112 -2.69 7.25 -9.15
CA ALA A 112 -3.83 6.51 -8.62
C ALA A 112 -3.98 5.10 -9.24
N LEU A 113 -3.61 4.93 -10.51
CA LEU A 113 -3.64 3.64 -11.19
C LEU A 113 -2.37 2.80 -11.06
N GLY A 114 -1.35 3.31 -10.34
CA GLY A 114 -0.06 2.65 -10.19
C GLY A 114 0.78 2.64 -11.48
N ASN A 115 0.51 3.54 -12.43
CA ASN A 115 1.30 3.75 -13.64
C ASN A 115 2.53 4.62 -13.31
N TRP A 116 3.37 4.12 -12.42
CA TRP A 116 4.58 4.80 -11.98
C TRP A 116 5.67 4.74 -13.05
N LYS A 117 6.64 5.65 -12.95
CA LYS A 117 7.87 5.55 -13.77
C LYS A 117 8.58 4.23 -13.44
N LYS A 118 9.29 3.68 -14.44
CA LYS A 118 10.03 2.44 -14.27
C LYS A 118 11.05 2.59 -13.14
N MET A 119 10.85 1.84 -12.06
CA MET A 119 11.81 1.76 -10.96
C MET A 119 13.12 1.16 -11.49
N ARG A 120 14.22 1.88 -11.31
CA ARG A 120 15.56 1.37 -11.55
C ARG A 120 16.09 0.84 -10.21
N PRO A 121 16.09 -0.49 -9.98
CA PRO A 121 16.47 -1.03 -8.69
C PRO A 121 17.92 -0.72 -8.38
N GLU A 122 18.17 -0.09 -7.24
CA GLU A 122 19.52 0.07 -6.69
C GLU A 122 19.73 -1.01 -5.63
N PRO A 123 20.61 -2.01 -5.86
CA PRO A 123 20.78 -3.14 -4.95
C PRO A 123 21.08 -2.73 -3.50
N ALA A 124 21.80 -1.62 -3.31
CA ALA A 124 22.11 -1.07 -2.00
C ALA A 124 20.85 -0.73 -1.18
N LEU A 125 19.77 -0.28 -1.84
CA LEU A 125 18.51 0.10 -1.20
C LEU A 125 17.66 -1.09 -0.80
N ILE A 126 17.94 -2.31 -1.23
CA ILE A 126 17.13 -3.51 -0.91
C ILE A 126 17.98 -4.72 -0.55
N LYS A 127 19.26 -4.52 -0.20
CA LYS A 127 20.21 -5.60 0.13
C LYS A 127 19.71 -6.50 1.27
N ASP A 128 18.98 -5.92 2.21
CA ASP A 128 18.33 -6.57 3.33
C ASP A 128 17.20 -7.53 2.91
N PHE A 129 16.49 -7.23 1.82
CA PHE A 129 15.47 -8.11 1.25
C PHE A 129 16.07 -9.18 0.33
N VAL A 130 17.05 -8.85 -0.49
CA VAL A 130 17.59 -9.75 -1.54
C VAL A 130 18.29 -10.99 -0.93
N ALA A 131 18.84 -10.84 0.27
CA ALA A 131 19.42 -11.94 1.04
C ALA A 131 18.37 -13.00 1.45
N SER A 132 17.10 -12.61 1.60
CA SER A 132 16.01 -13.48 2.04
C SER A 132 15.46 -14.33 0.90
N SER A 133 15.59 -15.66 1.00
CA SER A 133 14.92 -16.60 0.08
C SER A 133 13.39 -16.49 0.17
N PHE A 134 12.86 -16.26 1.37
CA PHE A 134 11.44 -16.05 1.60
C PHE A 134 10.91 -14.84 0.84
N GLN A 135 11.56 -13.67 0.95
CA GLN A 135 11.11 -12.47 0.24
C GLN A 135 11.22 -12.61 -1.27
N LYS A 136 12.26 -13.29 -1.78
CA LYS A 136 12.38 -13.61 -3.21
C LYS A 136 11.21 -14.49 -3.70
N ASN A 137 10.89 -15.54 -2.97
CA ASN A 137 9.75 -16.41 -3.26
C ASN A 137 8.42 -15.63 -3.21
N LEU A 138 8.24 -14.84 -2.14
CA LEU A 138 7.04 -14.06 -1.94
C LEU A 138 6.86 -13.01 -3.05
N TYR A 139 7.91 -12.32 -3.47
CA TYR A 139 7.86 -11.37 -4.60
C TYR A 139 7.48 -12.06 -5.92
N LYS A 140 8.06 -13.23 -6.21
CA LYS A 140 7.77 -14.00 -7.42
C LYS A 140 6.32 -14.50 -7.46
N ASN A 141 5.84 -15.03 -6.33
CA ASN A 141 4.56 -15.73 -6.23
C ASN A 141 3.44 -14.88 -5.59
N ARG A 142 3.64 -13.57 -5.40
CA ARG A 142 2.69 -12.66 -4.72
C ARG A 142 1.27 -12.68 -5.31
N ILE A 143 1.15 -12.77 -6.64
CA ILE A 143 -0.14 -12.81 -7.34
C ILE A 143 -0.88 -14.11 -7.00
N TYR A 144 -0.16 -15.23 -7.02
CA TYR A 144 -0.71 -16.54 -6.65
C TYR A 144 -1.22 -16.54 -5.20
N TYR A 145 -0.41 -16.06 -4.25
CA TYR A 145 -0.83 -15.97 -2.86
C TYR A 145 -2.05 -15.04 -2.70
N HIS A 146 -2.02 -13.86 -3.31
CA HIS A 146 -3.16 -12.96 -3.28
C HIS A 146 -4.45 -13.61 -3.81
N LEU A 147 -4.40 -14.23 -5.00
CA LEU A 147 -5.55 -14.92 -5.60
C LEU A 147 -6.07 -16.07 -4.74
N MET A 148 -5.18 -16.88 -4.19
CA MET A 148 -5.53 -17.99 -3.31
C MET A 148 -6.36 -17.51 -2.11
N PHE A 149 -5.93 -16.42 -1.47
CA PHE A 149 -6.67 -15.85 -0.35
C PHE A 149 -7.95 -15.14 -0.78
N VAL A 150 -7.97 -14.42 -1.92
CA VAL A 150 -9.22 -13.86 -2.45
C VAL A 150 -10.25 -14.95 -2.65
N ILE A 151 -9.89 -16.10 -3.24
CA ILE A 151 -10.81 -17.23 -3.44
C ILE A 151 -11.33 -17.76 -2.10
N ILE A 152 -10.46 -17.95 -1.10
CA ILE A 152 -10.86 -18.41 0.24
C ILE A 152 -11.82 -17.42 0.91
N PHE A 153 -11.52 -16.13 0.86
CA PHE A 153 -12.32 -15.09 1.51
C PHE A 153 -13.61 -14.78 0.74
N LEU A 154 -13.68 -15.03 -0.57
CA LEU A 154 -14.93 -14.95 -1.32
C LEU A 154 -15.99 -15.92 -0.79
N ILE A 155 -15.58 -17.05 -0.21
CA ILE A 155 -16.48 -18.06 0.38
C ILE A 155 -16.96 -17.64 1.77
N ILE A 156 -16.11 -16.96 2.55
CA ILE A 156 -16.37 -16.66 3.96
C ILE A 156 -16.98 -15.25 4.13
N THR A 157 -16.32 -14.24 3.57
CA THR A 157 -16.67 -12.82 3.70
C THR A 157 -16.13 -12.03 2.50
N PRO A 158 -16.80 -12.10 1.32
CA PRO A 158 -16.30 -11.54 0.06
C PRO A 158 -16.03 -10.02 0.10
N PHE A 159 -16.52 -9.32 1.13
CA PHE A 159 -16.53 -7.87 1.22
C PHE A 159 -15.53 -7.28 2.22
N ILE A 160 -14.63 -8.07 2.83
CA ILE A 160 -13.61 -7.51 3.75
C ILE A 160 -12.33 -7.12 3.02
N ILE A 161 -11.86 -7.93 2.05
CA ILE A 161 -10.61 -7.66 1.33
C ILE A 161 -10.73 -6.36 0.52
N SER A 162 -11.77 -6.23 -0.29
CA SER A 162 -11.90 -5.10 -1.22
C SER A 162 -11.89 -3.71 -0.58
N PRO A 163 -12.62 -3.43 0.53
CA PRO A 163 -12.49 -2.17 1.25
C PRO A 163 -11.05 -1.88 1.72
N ILE A 164 -10.35 -2.89 2.25
CA ILE A 164 -8.95 -2.72 2.70
C ILE A 164 -8.05 -2.37 1.52
N VAL A 165 -8.18 -3.07 0.39
CA VAL A 165 -7.39 -2.79 -0.82
C VAL A 165 -7.67 -1.39 -1.34
N VAL A 166 -8.94 -1.03 -1.53
CA VAL A 166 -9.35 0.28 -2.05
C VAL A 166 -8.85 1.39 -1.13
N HIS A 167 -9.05 1.25 0.19
CA HIS A 167 -8.61 2.24 1.17
C HIS A 167 -7.08 2.38 1.17
N PHE A 168 -6.33 1.26 1.18
CA PHE A 168 -4.87 1.28 1.07
C PHE A 168 -4.37 2.07 -0.14
N PHE A 169 -4.92 1.79 -1.33
CA PHE A 169 -4.45 2.42 -2.56
C PHE A 169 -4.77 3.92 -2.61
N TRP A 170 -5.98 4.32 -2.26
CA TRP A 170 -6.34 5.74 -2.25
C TRP A 170 -5.60 6.52 -1.18
N ALA A 171 -5.55 6.01 0.06
CA ALA A 171 -4.88 6.71 1.16
C ALA A 171 -3.40 6.94 0.89
N THR A 172 -2.68 5.91 0.42
CA THR A 172 -1.23 6.03 0.14
C THR A 172 -0.94 6.95 -1.04
N ASN A 173 -1.73 6.87 -2.13
CA ASN A 173 -1.55 7.75 -3.28
C ASN A 173 -1.96 9.20 -2.99
N LEU A 174 -3.03 9.42 -2.21
CA LEU A 174 -3.44 10.77 -1.80
C LEU A 174 -2.39 11.42 -0.89
N VAL A 175 -1.83 10.67 0.07
CA VAL A 175 -0.73 11.17 0.90
C VAL A 175 0.45 11.58 0.03
N ASN A 176 0.93 10.71 -0.86
CA ASN A 176 2.03 11.05 -1.75
C ASN A 176 1.69 12.28 -2.64
N TYR A 177 0.53 12.26 -3.29
CA TYR A 177 0.11 13.31 -4.22
C TYR A 177 0.00 14.69 -3.56
N LEU A 178 -0.73 14.78 -2.44
CA LEU A 178 -0.98 16.06 -1.78
C LEU A 178 0.27 16.57 -1.06
N SER A 179 1.10 15.67 -0.53
CA SER A 179 2.29 16.03 0.22
C SER A 179 3.46 16.43 -0.66
N HIS A 180 3.48 16.04 -1.93
CA HIS A 180 4.51 16.38 -2.92
C HIS A 180 3.95 17.13 -4.14
N TYR A 181 2.77 17.74 -4.00
CA TYR A 181 2.11 18.42 -5.10
C TYR A 181 3.02 19.51 -5.70
N ASN A 182 3.23 19.48 -7.02
CA ASN A 182 4.16 20.35 -7.74
C ASN A 182 5.61 20.35 -7.19
N GLY A 183 6.02 19.29 -6.49
CA GLY A 183 7.33 19.17 -5.88
C GLY A 183 7.53 20.01 -4.62
N VAL A 184 6.44 20.36 -3.94
CA VAL A 184 6.49 21.07 -2.67
C VAL A 184 6.13 20.10 -1.55
N LEU A 185 7.13 19.75 -0.74
CA LEU A 185 6.94 18.86 0.41
C LEU A 185 6.15 19.55 1.54
N ARG A 186 5.03 18.96 1.98
CA ARG A 186 4.21 19.44 3.10
C ARG A 186 3.53 18.33 3.90
N ASN A 187 3.09 18.66 5.11
CA ASN A 187 2.11 17.87 5.85
C ASN A 187 0.70 18.12 5.28
N CYS A 188 -0.18 17.11 5.37
CA CYS A 188 -1.53 17.12 4.84
C CYS A 188 -2.56 16.82 5.94
N PRO A 189 -2.79 17.74 6.92
CA PRO A 189 -3.74 17.52 8.01
C PRO A 189 -5.16 17.18 7.54
N GLU A 190 -5.55 17.61 6.34
CA GLU A 190 -6.83 17.25 5.70
C GLU A 190 -6.98 15.74 5.47
N LEU A 191 -5.89 14.98 5.40
CA LEU A 191 -5.91 13.52 5.29
C LEU A 191 -6.01 12.81 6.63
N PHE A 192 -5.99 13.52 7.76
CA PHE A 192 -6.08 12.90 9.08
C PHE A 192 -7.29 11.96 9.25
N PRO A 193 -8.51 12.32 8.80
CA PRO A 193 -9.66 11.44 8.95
C PRO A 193 -9.54 10.14 8.16
N ILE A 194 -8.84 10.14 7.03
CA ILE A 194 -8.72 8.99 6.12
C ILE A 194 -7.47 8.17 6.46
N TYR A 195 -6.34 8.84 6.69
CA TYR A 195 -5.07 8.21 7.01
C TYR A 195 -4.34 8.92 8.18
N PRO A 196 -4.77 8.65 9.44
CA PRO A 196 -4.23 9.32 10.63
C PRO A 196 -2.73 9.15 10.85
N TRP A 197 -2.10 8.14 10.23
CA TRP A 197 -0.67 7.86 10.38
C TRP A 197 0.17 8.34 9.19
N GLY A 198 -0.45 8.89 8.14
CA GLY A 198 0.24 9.35 6.92
C GLY A 198 0.28 10.87 6.74
N TRP A 199 -0.54 11.63 7.48
CA TRP A 199 -0.70 13.08 7.27
C TRP A 199 0.55 13.91 7.58
N ARG A 200 1.42 13.47 8.51
CA ARG A 200 2.71 14.13 8.83
C ARG A 200 3.81 13.78 7.83
N HIS A 201 3.50 13.89 6.55
CA HIS A 201 4.39 13.45 5.49
C HIS A 201 5.63 14.36 5.31
N LYS A 202 5.60 15.63 5.64
CA LYS A 202 6.85 16.42 5.65
C LYS A 202 7.78 15.98 6.77
N ASP A 203 7.24 15.76 7.97
CA ASP A 203 8.05 15.45 9.15
C ASP A 203 8.76 14.10 8.99
N HIS A 204 8.08 13.09 8.44
CA HIS A 204 8.69 11.76 8.25
C HIS A 204 9.88 11.75 7.27
N HIS A 205 9.93 12.66 6.29
CA HIS A 205 11.10 12.78 5.39
C HIS A 205 12.35 13.17 6.19
N TYR A 206 12.21 14.07 7.16
CA TYR A 206 13.33 14.50 7.99
C TYR A 206 13.73 13.46 9.04
N GLU A 207 12.75 12.77 9.63
CA GLU A 207 13.02 11.70 10.61
C GLU A 207 13.72 10.49 9.99
N SER A 208 13.43 10.17 8.73
CA SER A 208 14.00 9.00 8.03
C SER A 208 15.47 9.13 7.65
N ILE A 209 16.00 10.35 7.60
CA ILE A 209 17.42 10.63 7.27
C ILE A 209 18.33 10.30 8.46
N ALA A 210 17.76 10.09 9.66
CA ALA A 210 18.50 9.84 10.90
C ALA A 210 18.75 8.35 11.23
N ILE A 211 18.44 7.41 10.32
CA ILE A 211 18.54 5.95 10.54
C ILE A 211 19.64 5.31 9.67
#